data_AF-G1N2A6-F1
#
_entry.id   AF-G1N2A6-F1
#
_cell.length_a   1.000
_cell.length_b   1.000
_cell.length_c   1.000
_cell.angle_alpha   90.00
_cell.angle_beta   90.00
_cell.angle_gamma   90.00
#
_symmetry.space_group_name_H-M   'P 1'
#
loop_
_entity.id
_entity.type
_entity.pdbx_description
1 polymer ?
#
loop_
_entity_poly.entity_id
_entity_poly.type
_entity_poly.pdbx_seq_one_letter_code
_entity_poly.pdbx_strand_id
1 'polypeptide(L)'
;MASSIWWVILSLTWFLAAGMKWGNEAIAGYAQYFHLAAWLLPSVKSIAVLALSSVDGDPVAGICYVGNQSLENLRGFVLAPLLIYLAIGSMFLDVSTGLTWRSGTASSVSYPKQMPLSQV
;
A
#
# COMPACT_ATOMS: atom_id res chain seq x y z
N MET A 1 -8.87 5.75 6.71
CA MET A 1 -9.02 5.51 5.26
C MET A 1 -7.92 6.19 4.45
N ALA A 2 -7.67 7.50 4.61
CA ALA A 2 -6.54 8.13 3.92
C ALA A 2 -5.19 7.47 4.28
N SER A 3 -4.98 7.14 5.57
CA SER A 3 -3.80 6.41 6.05
C SER A 3 -3.55 5.08 5.35
N SER A 4 -4.59 4.27 5.12
CA SER A 4 -4.46 2.99 4.41
C SER A 4 -4.08 3.16 2.94
N ILE A 5 -4.52 4.25 2.30
CA ILE A 5 -4.16 4.54 0.90
C ILE A 5 -2.73 5.04 0.80
N TRP A 6 -2.30 5.89 1.72
CA TRP A 6 -0.90 6.28 1.85
C TRP A 6 0.01 5.08 2.07
N TRP A 7 -0.41 4.11 2.88
CA TRP A 7 0.32 2.86 3.04
C TRP A 7 0.45 2.08 1.71
N VAL A 8 -0.62 1.98 0.92
CA VAL A 8 -0.55 1.35 -0.41
C VAL A 8 0.43 2.09 -1.33
N ILE A 9 0.39 3.43 -1.35
CA ILE A 9 1.33 4.24 -2.13
C ILE A 9 2.77 3.99 -1.70
N LEU A 10 3.04 3.92 -0.40
CA LEU A 10 4.37 3.59 0.11
C LEU A 10 4.84 2.21 -0.35
N SER A 11 3.98 1.19 -0.26
CA SER A 11 4.30 -0.16 -0.75
C SER A 11 4.56 -0.20 -2.26
N LEU A 12 3.80 0.57 -3.05
CA LEU A 12 4.05 0.75 -4.48
C LEU A 12 5.40 1.42 -4.73
N THR A 13 5.71 2.53 -4.07
CA THR A 13 6.99 3.22 -4.24
C THR A 13 8.18 2.33 -3.85
N TRP A 14 8.01 1.50 -2.82
CA TRP A 14 8.99 0.49 -2.43
C TRP A 14 9.19 -0.56 -3.54
N PHE A 15 8.10 -1.06 -4.13
CA PHE A 15 8.17 -1.96 -5.28
C PHE A 15 8.85 -1.33 -6.50
N LEU A 16 8.54 -0.07 -6.82
CA LEU A 16 9.18 0.66 -7.93
C LEU A 16 10.70 0.82 -7.68
N ALA A 17 11.10 1.18 -6.46
CA ALA A 17 12.50 1.40 -6.11
C ALA A 17 13.29 0.08 -5.98
N ALA A 18 12.82 -0.88 -5.19
CA ALA A 18 13.55 -2.11 -4.88
C ALA A 18 13.35 -3.22 -5.93
N GLY A 19 12.16 -3.31 -6.52
CA GLY A 19 11.80 -4.32 -7.52
C GLY A 19 12.18 -3.91 -8.95
N MET A 20 11.78 -2.70 -9.36
CA MET A 20 12.01 -2.21 -10.73
C MET A 20 13.24 -1.29 -10.88
N LYS A 21 13.94 -0.99 -9.77
CA LYS A 21 15.15 -0.15 -9.74
C LYS A 21 14.95 1.25 -10.33
N TRP A 22 13.74 1.80 -10.20
CA TRP A 22 13.48 3.18 -10.62
C TRP A 22 14.28 4.19 -9.79
N GLY A 23 14.81 5.21 -10.46
CA GLY A 23 15.46 6.34 -9.80
C GLY A 23 14.45 7.29 -9.15
N ASN A 24 14.91 8.07 -8.17
CA ASN A 24 14.07 9.03 -7.45
C ASN A 24 13.45 10.10 -8.37
N GLU A 25 14.16 10.49 -9.44
CA GLU A 25 13.67 11.44 -10.44
C GLU A 25 12.39 10.95 -11.13
N ALA A 26 12.36 9.66 -11.50
CA ALA A 26 11.21 9.05 -12.14
C ALA A 26 10.02 8.97 -11.18
N ILE A 27 10.26 8.60 -9.92
CA ILE A 27 9.19 8.50 -8.90
C ILE A 27 8.63 9.88 -8.55
N ALA A 28 9.49 10.90 -8.42
CA ALA A 28 9.08 12.27 -8.13
C ALA A 28 8.18 12.85 -9.23
N GLY A 29 8.43 12.51 -10.50
CA GLY A 29 7.57 12.90 -11.62
C GLY A 29 6.12 12.40 -11.52
N TYR A 30 5.87 11.30 -10.80
CA TYR A 30 4.51 10.76 -10.58
C TYR A 30 3.91 11.13 -9.22
N ALA A 31 4.63 11.85 -8.36
CA ALA A 31 4.19 12.14 -6.99
C ALA A 31 2.86 12.90 -6.94
N GLN A 32 2.58 13.78 -7.91
CA GLN A 32 1.33 14.53 -8.00
C GLN A 32 0.12 13.61 -8.20
N TYR A 33 0.24 12.58 -9.04
CA TYR A 33 -0.82 11.59 -9.25
C TYR A 33 -1.09 10.77 -7.98
N PHE A 34 -0.03 10.40 -7.24
CA PHE A 34 -0.18 9.68 -5.98
C PHE A 34 -0.91 10.52 -4.93
N HIS A 35 -0.58 11.81 -4.80
CA HIS A 35 -1.28 12.71 -3.88
C HIS A 35 -2.75 12.86 -4.27
N LEU A 36 -3.05 13.08 -5.56
CA LEU A 36 -4.43 13.19 -6.02
C LEU A 36 -5.24 11.93 -5.71
N ALA A 37 -4.69 10.74 -5.99
CA ALA A 37 -5.35 9.48 -5.68
C ALA A 37 -5.55 9.28 -4.16
N ALA A 38 -4.56 9.64 -3.35
CA ALA A 38 -4.60 9.53 -1.89
C ALA A 38 -5.71 10.38 -1.27
N TRP A 39 -6.02 11.55 -1.86
CA TRP A 39 -7.03 12.48 -1.35
C TRP A 39 -8.42 12.27 -1.96
N LEU A 40 -8.50 11.91 -3.25
CA LEU A 40 -9.78 11.70 -3.94
C LEU A 40 -10.52 10.48 -3.38
N LEU A 41 -9.84 9.34 -3.21
CA LEU A 41 -10.49 8.10 -2.79
C LEU A 41 -11.17 8.21 -1.41
N PRO A 42 -10.51 8.75 -0.34
CA PRO A 42 -11.17 8.96 0.94
C PRO A 42 -12.28 10.01 0.86
N SER A 43 -12.12 11.05 0.05
CA SER A 43 -13.12 12.12 -0.09
C SER A 43 -14.40 11.59 -0.73
N VAL A 44 -14.29 10.90 -1.87
CA VAL A 44 -15.43 10.28 -2.57
C VAL A 44 -16.15 9.30 -1.65
N LYS A 45 -15.40 8.47 -0.93
CA LYS A 45 -15.97 7.52 0.02
C LYS A 45 -16.72 8.22 1.16
N SER A 46 -16.16 9.32 1.70
CA SER A 46 -16.81 10.09 2.76
C SER A 46 -18.10 10.75 2.25
N ILE A 47 -18.08 11.30 1.04
CA ILE A 47 -19.28 11.86 0.38
C ILE A 47 -20.33 10.76 0.16
N ALA A 48 -19.94 9.56 -0.28
CA ALA A 48 -20.86 8.45 -0.49
C ALA A 48 -21.55 8.02 0.82
N VAL A 49 -20.81 7.95 1.93
CA VAL A 49 -21.38 7.64 3.26
C VAL A 49 -22.39 8.71 3.69
N LEU A 50 -22.08 9.99 3.44
CA LEU A 50 -23.00 11.09 3.74
C LEU A 50 -24.25 11.05 2.86
N ALA A 51 -24.10 10.79 1.56
CA ALA A 51 -25.23 10.68 0.61
C ALA A 51 -26.19 9.55 0.99
N LEU A 52 -25.66 8.44 1.52
CA LEU A 52 -26.44 7.28 1.97
C LEU A 52 -26.94 7.44 3.41
N SER A 53 -26.68 8.57 4.07
CA SER A 53 -27.12 8.89 5.44
C SER A 53 -26.88 7.74 6.44
N SER A 54 -25.79 6.98 6.25
CA SER A 54 -25.50 5.75 7.00
C SER A 54 -24.57 6.01 8.19
N VAL A 55 -24.58 7.23 8.73
CA VAL A 55 -23.74 7.63 9.86
C VAL A 55 -24.51 7.41 11.15
N ASP A 56 -24.02 6.49 11.97
CA ASP A 56 -24.63 6.12 13.24
C ASP A 56 -23.82 6.70 14.41
N GLY A 57 -24.50 7.19 15.45
CA GLY A 57 -23.87 7.58 16.70
C GLY A 57 -23.63 6.38 17.61
N ASP A 58 -22.45 6.28 18.22
CA ASP A 58 -22.16 5.31 19.28
C ASP A 58 -22.11 6.00 20.65
N PRO A 59 -23.04 5.67 21.59
CA PRO A 59 -23.12 6.34 22.89
C PRO A 59 -22.02 5.94 23.87
N VAL A 60 -21.32 4.81 23.64
CA VAL A 60 -20.25 4.31 24.52
C VAL A 60 -18.92 4.97 24.17
N ALA A 61 -18.58 5.00 22.88
CA ALA A 61 -17.37 5.63 22.36
C ALA A 61 -17.51 7.14 22.17
N GLY A 62 -18.74 7.68 22.13
CA GLY A 62 -19.00 9.11 21.97
C GLY A 62 -18.62 9.64 20.58
N ILE A 63 -18.59 8.78 19.56
CA ILE A 63 -18.22 9.12 18.18
C ILE A 63 -19.33 8.74 17.19
N CYS A 64 -19.32 9.40 16.04
CA CYS A 64 -20.16 9.02 14.91
C CYS A 64 -19.36 8.15 13.93
N TYR A 65 -19.88 6.97 13.59
CA TYR A 65 -19.22 6.02 12.70
C TYR A 65 -20.22 5.34 11.76
N VAL A 66 -19.74 4.86 10.61
CA VAL A 66 -20.58 4.17 9.63
C VAL A 66 -20.76 2.70 9.99
N GLY A 67 -22.00 2.20 9.98
CA GLY A 67 -22.29 0.78 10.15
C GLY A 67 -22.27 0.29 11.60
N ASN A 68 -22.57 1.16 12.57
CA ASN A 68 -22.74 0.73 13.96
C ASN A 68 -24.06 -0.05 14.15
N GLN A 69 -25.13 0.37 13.47
CA GLN A 69 -26.43 -0.31 13.54
C GLN A 69 -26.65 -1.35 12.43
N SER A 70 -25.82 -1.34 11.39
CA SER A 70 -26.02 -2.17 10.20
C SER A 70 -24.71 -2.83 9.74
N LEU A 71 -24.67 -4.16 9.82
CA LEU A 71 -23.53 -4.98 9.39
C LEU A 71 -23.25 -4.87 7.88
N GLU A 72 -24.27 -4.62 7.07
CA GLU A 72 -24.13 -4.44 5.63
C GLU A 72 -23.30 -3.19 5.29
N ASN A 73 -23.61 -2.06 5.91
CA ASN A 73 -22.87 -0.81 5.76
C ASN A 73 -21.45 -0.93 6.31
N LEU A 74 -21.26 -1.62 7.44
CA LEU A 74 -19.93 -1.88 7.99
C LEU A 74 -19.06 -2.69 7.01
N ARG A 75 -19.62 -3.76 6.44
CA ARG A 75 -18.91 -4.60 5.48
C ARG A 75 -18.61 -3.86 4.18
N GLY A 76 -19.58 -3.12 3.63
CA GLY A 76 -19.44 -2.39 2.38
C GLY A 76 -18.50 -1.19 2.48
N PHE A 77 -18.68 -0.32 3.47
CA PHE A 77 -17.92 0.91 3.60
C PHE A 77 -16.58 0.73 4.30
N VAL A 78 -16.43 -0.21 5.22
CA VAL A 78 -15.20 -0.32 6.01
C VAL A 78 -14.41 -1.56 5.61
N LEU A 79 -14.99 -2.74 5.81
CA LEU A 79 -14.26 -4.01 5.73
C LEU A 79 -13.76 -4.31 4.31
N ALA A 80 -14.64 -4.27 3.32
CA ALA A 80 -14.30 -4.56 1.93
C ALA A 80 -13.16 -3.67 1.39
N PRO A 81 -13.25 -2.33 1.47
CA PRO A 81 -12.15 -1.47 1.04
C PRO A 81 -10.88 -1.64 1.88
N LEU A 82 -10.96 -1.90 3.19
CA LEU A 82 -9.75 -2.17 3.99
C LEU A 82 -9.03 -3.43 3.49
N LEU A 83 -9.77 -4.51 3.25
CA LEU A 83 -9.21 -5.77 2.77
C LEU A 83 -8.60 -5.62 1.38
N ILE A 84 -9.24 -4.87 0.48
CA ILE A 84 -8.70 -4.58 -0.84
C ILE A 84 -7.38 -3.80 -0.74
N TYR A 85 -7.35 -2.73 0.06
CA TYR A 85 -6.12 -1.95 0.26
C TYR A 85 -5.01 -2.79 0.88
N LEU A 86 -5.34 -3.59 1.89
CA LEU A 86 -4.40 -4.49 2.54
C LEU A 86 -3.83 -5.52 1.55
N ALA A 87 -4.69 -6.19 0.78
CA ALA A 87 -4.28 -7.17 -0.20
C ALA A 87 -3.35 -6.54 -1.25
N ILE A 88 -3.71 -5.39 -1.83
CA ILE A 88 -2.89 -4.72 -2.84
C ILE A 88 -1.52 -4.35 -2.28
N GLY A 89 -1.45 -3.72 -1.11
CA GLY A 89 -0.16 -3.32 -0.55
C GLY A 89 0.70 -4.50 -0.13
N SER A 90 0.11 -5.58 0.43
CA SER A 90 0.85 -6.81 0.74
C SER A 90 1.41 -7.46 -0.53
N MET A 91 0.63 -7.52 -1.61
CA MET A 91 1.11 -8.04 -2.89
C MET A 91 2.32 -7.25 -3.41
N PHE A 92 2.31 -5.91 -3.33
CA PHE A 92 3.48 -5.12 -3.73
C PHE A 92 4.72 -5.42 -2.88
N LEU A 93 4.54 -5.58 -1.56
CA LEU A 93 5.64 -5.93 -0.65
C LEU A 93 6.19 -7.33 -0.92
N ASP A 94 5.33 -8.33 -1.07
CA ASP A 94 5.73 -9.71 -1.33
C ASP A 94 6.45 -9.85 -2.68
N VAL A 95 5.91 -9.22 -3.73
CA VAL A 95 6.53 -9.25 -5.06
C VAL A 95 7.86 -8.49 -5.03
N SER A 96 7.93 -7.32 -4.41
CA SER A 96 9.18 -6.55 -4.31
C SER A 96 10.28 -7.35 -3.60
N THR A 97 9.95 -7.96 -2.45
CA THR A 97 10.88 -8.80 -1.67
C THR A 97 11.30 -10.02 -2.46
N GLY A 98 10.38 -10.67 -3.18
CA GLY A 98 10.69 -11.81 -4.05
C GLY A 98 11.61 -11.44 -5.22
N LEU A 99 11.38 -10.30 -5.87
CA LEU A 99 12.24 -9.80 -6.94
C LEU A 99 13.64 -9.43 -6.44
N THR A 100 13.73 -8.76 -5.30
CA THR A 100 15.02 -8.42 -4.67
C THR A 100 15.76 -9.69 -4.21
N TRP A 101 15.06 -10.66 -3.63
CA TRP A 101 15.63 -11.95 -3.23
C TRP A 101 16.17 -12.73 -4.43
N ARG A 102 15.40 -12.85 -5.52
CA ARG A 102 15.85 -13.51 -6.76
C ARG A 102 17.05 -12.80 -7.39
N SER A 103 17.07 -11.47 -7.33
CA SER A 103 18.22 -10.68 -7.82
C SER A 103 19.45 -10.89 -6.95
N GLY A 104 19.29 -10.99 -5.63
CA GLY A 104 20.37 -11.25 -4.67
C GLY A 104 20.92 -12.68 -4.77
N THR A 105 20.07 -13.69 -5.00
CA THR A 105 20.52 -15.07 -5.23
C THR A 105 21.24 -15.23 -6.56
N ALA A 106 20.82 -14.50 -7.60
CA ALA A 106 21.57 -14.42 -8.86
C ALA A 106 22.97 -13.83 -8.65
N SER A 107 23.12 -12.81 -7.79
CA SER A 107 24.43 -12.28 -7.42
C SER A 107 25.26 -13.25 -6.57
N SER A 108 24.67 -14.05 -5.67
CA SER A 108 25.42 -15.03 -4.88
C SER A 108 25.83 -16.29 -5.66
N VAL A 109 25.09 -16.66 -6.71
CA VAL A 109 25.49 -17.76 -7.62
C VAL A 109 26.63 -17.33 -8.56
N SER A 110 26.75 -16.03 -8.86
CA SER A 110 27.84 -15.46 -9.68
C SER A 110 29.12 -15.14 -8.92
N TYR A 111 29.20 -15.32 -7.60
CA TYR A 111 30.46 -15.40 -6.87
C TYR A 111 30.78 -16.87 -6.50
N PRO A 112 31.10 -17.76 -7.46
CA PRO A 112 31.93 -18.88 -7.10
C PRO A 112 33.26 -18.28 -6.63
N LYS A 113 33.70 -18.68 -5.43
CA LYS A 113 35.03 -18.39 -4.90
C LYS A 113 36.10 -18.42 -6.00
N GLN A 114 36.53 -17.25 -6.46
CA GLN A 114 37.84 -17.08 -7.06
C GLN A 114 38.68 -16.35 -6.02
N MET A 115 39.12 -17.12 -5.02
CA MET A 115 40.35 -16.78 -4.32
C MET A 115 41.48 -17.23 -5.25
N PRO A 116 42.36 -16.30 -5.62
CA PRO A 116 43.77 -16.55 -5.40
C PRO A 116 44.27 -15.53 -4.39
N LEU A 117 44.54 -16.06 -3.20
CA LEU A 117 45.55 -15.54 -2.29
C LEU A 117 46.90 -15.52 -3.05
N SER A 118 47.81 -14.64 -2.62
CA SER A 118 49.23 -14.58 -2.98
C SER A 118 49.60 -14.02 -4.36
N GLN A 119 49.84 -12.70 -4.39
CA GLN A 119 51.11 -12.17 -4.88
C GLN A 119 52.23 -12.75 -4.00
N VAL A 120 52.85 -13.86 -4.43
CA VAL A 120 54.18 -14.35 -4.03
C VAL A 120 54.92 -14.62 -5.33
#